data_AF-A0A1Y1M054-F1
#
_entry.id   AF-A0A1Y1M054-F1
#
_cell.length_a   1.000
_cell.length_b   1.000
_cell.length_c   1.000
_cell.angle_alpha   90.00
_cell.angle_beta   90.00
_cell.angle_gamma   90.00
#
_symmetry.space_group_name_H-M   'P 1'
#
loop_
_entity.id
_entity.type
_entity.pdbx_description
1 polymer ?
#
loop_
_entity_poly.entity_id
_entity_poly.type
_entity_poly.pdbx_seq_one_letter_code
_entity_poly.pdbx_strand_id
1 'polypeptide(L)'
;KDFKCADCDYGTNNKHLFKRHLLTHKISKDFKCADCDYGTNDKRNFKQHLLKHKISKDFKCATCDYATNTKYYLKKHLLKHKISKDFKCATCDYATNTKYYLKKHLLKHKISKDFKCATCDYGTNA
;
A
#
# COMPACT_ATOMS: atom_id res chain seq x y z
N LYS A 1 12.21 19.48 1.02
CA LYS A 1 11.10 19.24 0.07
C LYS A 1 11.00 20.49 -0.77
N ASP A 2 11.71 20.46 -1.89
CA ASP A 2 11.96 21.64 -2.71
C ASP A 2 10.76 21.98 -3.59
N PHE A 3 9.95 20.96 -3.91
CA PHE A 3 8.65 21.12 -4.54
C PHE A 3 7.55 20.85 -3.51
N LYS A 4 6.76 21.87 -3.18
CA LYS A 4 5.62 21.81 -2.27
C LYS A 4 4.33 22.10 -3.04
N CYS A 5 3.27 21.38 -2.74
CA CYS A 5 1.96 21.65 -3.31
C CYS A 5 1.34 22.84 -2.57
N ALA A 6 0.61 23.68 -3.31
CA ALA A 6 -0.14 24.79 -2.73
C ALA A 6 -1.48 24.33 -2.14
N ASP A 7 -2.07 23.27 -2.70
CA ASP A 7 -3.43 22.82 -2.38
C ASP A 7 -3.47 21.73 -1.29
N CYS A 8 -2.32 21.20 -0.86
CA CYS A 8 -2.22 20.21 0.23
C CYS A 8 -0.80 20.07 0.79
N ASP A 9 -0.65 19.28 1.85
CA ASP A 9 0.64 19.06 2.54
C ASP A 9 1.67 18.21 1.75
N TYR A 10 1.37 17.85 0.51
CA TYR A 10 2.29 17.07 -0.30
C TYR A 10 3.53 17.89 -0.65
N GLY A 11 4.69 17.23 -0.57
CA GLY A 11 5.92 17.78 -1.14
C GLY A 11 6.94 16.69 -1.43
N THR A 12 7.91 17.00 -2.28
CA THR A 12 8.95 16.09 -2.74
C THR A 12 10.16 16.88 -3.23
N ASN A 13 11.34 16.25 -3.28
CA ASN A 13 12.52 16.82 -3.96
C ASN A 13 12.58 16.40 -5.45
N ASN A 14 11.67 15.54 -5.90
CA ASN A 14 11.66 15.03 -7.27
C ASN A 14 10.60 15.76 -8.11
N LYS A 15 11.06 16.56 -9.08
CA LYS A 15 10.21 17.34 -9.99
C LYS A 15 9.20 16.49 -10.77
N HIS A 16 9.58 15.29 -11.21
CA HIS A 16 8.67 14.38 -11.92
C HIS A 16 7.55 13.87 -11.00
N LEU A 17 7.88 13.50 -9.75
CA LEU A 17 6.87 13.10 -8.77
C LEU A 17 5.92 14.26 -8.43
N PHE A 18 6.45 15.48 -8.36
CA PHE A 18 5.64 16.67 -8.11
C PHE A 18 4.65 16.94 -9.24
N LYS A 19 5.11 17.01 -10.50
CA LYS A 19 4.23 17.16 -11.68
C LYS A 19 3.11 16.11 -11.71
N ARG A 20 3.46 14.87 -11.38
CA ARG A 20 2.50 13.78 -11.33
C ARG A 20 1.50 13.93 -10.18
N HIS A 21 1.94 14.42 -9.03
CA HIS A 21 1.05 14.70 -7.91
C HIS A 21 0.01 15.76 -8.28
N LEU A 22 0.38 16.82 -9.00
CA LEU A 22 -0.58 17.85 -9.42
C LEU A 22 -1.78 17.29 -10.22
N LEU A 23 -1.60 16.14 -10.89
CA LEU A 23 -2.69 15.44 -11.59
C LEU A 23 -3.80 14.93 -10.66
N THR A 24 -3.54 14.78 -9.35
CA THR A 24 -4.54 14.36 -8.37
C THR A 24 -5.56 15.46 -8.07
N HIS A 25 -5.16 16.72 -8.20
CA HIS A 25 -6.01 17.89 -7.96
C HIS A 25 -6.91 18.22 -9.15
N LYS A 26 -6.58 17.70 -10.34
CA LYS A 26 -7.42 17.88 -11.53
C LYS A 26 -8.71 17.06 -11.39
N ILE A 27 -9.84 17.79 -11.42
CA ILE A 27 -11.20 17.24 -11.29
C ILE A 27 -11.52 16.33 -12.48
N SER A 28 -11.34 16.82 -13.71
CA SER A 28 -11.56 16.02 -14.91
C SER A 28 -10.55 14.88 -15.01
N LYS A 29 -10.99 13.75 -15.59
CA LYS A 29 -10.18 12.55 -15.83
C LYS A 29 -9.97 12.36 -17.33
N ASP A 30 -8.73 12.54 -17.77
CA ASP A 30 -8.35 12.47 -19.19
C ASP A 30 -8.34 11.03 -19.71
N PHE A 31 -8.05 10.05 -18.85
CA PHE A 31 -8.05 8.63 -19.20
C PHE A 31 -9.22 7.94 -18.51
N LYS A 32 -10.21 7.52 -19.30
CA LYS A 32 -11.41 6.81 -18.83
C LYS A 32 -11.41 5.39 -19.35
N CYS A 33 -11.78 4.44 -18.49
CA CYS A 33 -11.95 3.05 -18.89
C CYS A 33 -13.26 2.90 -19.67
N ALA A 34 -13.25 2.08 -20.72
CA ALA A 34 -14.46 1.75 -21.47
C ALA A 34 -15.30 0.68 -20.75
N ASP A 35 -14.63 -0.21 -19.99
CA ASP A 35 -15.26 -1.38 -19.37
C ASP A 35 -15.78 -1.13 -17.95
N CYS A 36 -15.55 0.06 -17.36
CA CYS A 36 -16.04 0.44 -16.03
C CYS A 36 -15.87 1.94 -15.76
N ASP A 37 -16.38 2.43 -14.63
CA ASP A 37 -16.36 3.86 -14.25
C ASP A 37 -14.99 4.42 -13.83
N TYR A 38 -13.91 3.65 -13.99
CA TYR A 38 -12.59 4.10 -13.57
C TYR A 38 -12.04 5.20 -14.49
N GLY A 39 -11.65 6.33 -13.89
CA GLY A 39 -10.97 7.43 -14.56
C GLY A 39 -9.73 7.92 -13.81
N THR A 40 -8.68 8.31 -14.54
CA THR A 40 -7.47 8.90 -13.97
C THR A 40 -6.81 9.92 -14.92
N ASN A 41 -5.95 10.77 -14.37
CA ASN A 41 -5.10 11.67 -15.15
C ASN A 41 -3.66 11.14 -15.31
N ASP A 42 -3.28 10.09 -14.58
CA ASP A 42 -1.97 9.45 -14.74
C ASP A 42 -2.07 8.27 -15.72
N LYS A 43 -1.53 8.47 -16.93
CA LYS A 43 -1.46 7.44 -17.98
C LYS A 43 -0.88 6.10 -17.50
N ARG A 44 0.06 6.12 -16.55
CA ARG A 44 0.68 4.89 -16.01
C ARG A 44 -0.31 4.13 -15.13
N ASN A 45 -1.06 4.86 -14.29
CA ASN A 45 -2.14 4.27 -13.50
C ASN A 45 -3.24 3.72 -14.38
N PHE A 46 -3.57 4.41 -15.48
CA PHE A 46 -4.54 3.92 -16.46
C PHE A 46 -4.09 2.60 -17.10
N LYS A 47 -2.87 2.54 -17.63
CA LYS A 47 -2.30 1.28 -18.17
C LYS A 47 -2.32 0.15 -17.15
N GLN A 48 -1.95 0.44 -15.90
CA GLN A 48 -1.97 -0.53 -14.81
C GLN A 48 -3.40 -0.97 -14.45
N HIS A 49 -4.38 -0.08 -14.56
CA HIS A 49 -5.79 -0.39 -14.35
C HIS A 49 -6.31 -1.37 -15.41
N LEU A 50 -6.00 -1.15 -16.69
CA LEU A 50 -6.45 -2.03 -17.78
C LEU A 50 -6.01 -3.49 -17.59
N LEU A 51 -4.90 -3.72 -16.88
CA LEU A 51 -4.45 -5.06 -16.52
C LEU A 51 -5.41 -5.82 -15.59
N LYS A 52 -6.38 -5.14 -14.95
CA LYS A 52 -7.44 -5.78 -14.16
C LYS A 52 -8.51 -6.44 -15.03
N HIS A 53 -8.75 -5.91 -16.22
CA HIS A 53 -9.73 -6.44 -17.18
C HIS A 53 -9.16 -7.57 -18.02
N LYS A 54 -7.83 -7.74 -18.02
CA LYS A 54 -7.18 -8.87 -18.68
C LYS A 54 -7.51 -10.18 -17.96
N ILE A 55 -8.18 -11.10 -18.67
CA ILE A 55 -8.55 -12.43 -18.16
C ILE A 55 -7.29 -13.28 -17.90
N SER A 56 -6.30 -13.22 -18.80
CA SER A 56 -5.03 -13.93 -18.59
C SER A 56 -4.29 -13.31 -17.41
N LYS A 57 -3.62 -14.14 -16.62
CA LYS A 57 -2.71 -13.73 -15.55
C LYS A 57 -1.28 -14.12 -15.91
N ASP A 58 -0.49 -13.13 -16.31
CA ASP A 58 0.84 -13.37 -16.90
C ASP A 58 1.89 -13.77 -15.85
N PHE A 59 1.69 -13.40 -14.58
CA PHE A 59 2.64 -13.67 -13.50
C PHE A 59 2.05 -14.69 -12.53
N LYS A 60 2.55 -15.93 -12.59
CA LYS A 60 2.12 -17.05 -11.74
C LYS A 60 3.14 -17.32 -10.64
N CYS A 61 2.66 -17.72 -9.48
CA CYS A 61 3.49 -18.30 -8.43
C CYS A 61 3.87 -19.73 -8.81
N ALA A 62 5.11 -20.13 -8.53
CA ALA A 62 5.57 -21.48 -8.81
C ALA A 62 5.16 -22.50 -7.73
N THR A 63 4.73 -22.03 -6.56
CA THR A 63 4.49 -22.87 -5.37
C THR A 63 3.03 -22.93 -4.95
N CYS A 64 2.13 -22.19 -5.61
CA CYS A 64 0.69 -22.25 -5.39
C CYS A 64 -0.08 -21.64 -6.57
N ASP A 65 -1.41 -21.74 -6.55
CA ASP A 65 -2.28 -21.27 -7.64
C ASP A 65 -2.43 -19.74 -7.76
N TYR A 66 -1.67 -18.98 -6.97
CA TYR A 66 -1.73 -17.53 -7.04
C TYR A 66 -1.15 -17.01 -8.37
N ALA A 67 -1.93 -16.18 -9.05
CA ALA A 67 -1.49 -15.48 -10.25
C ALA A 67 -1.98 -14.02 -10.26
N THR A 68 -1.27 -13.16 -11.01
CA THR A 68 -1.58 -11.74 -11.14
C THR A 68 -1.09 -11.18 -12.48
N ASN A 69 -1.62 -10.02 -12.88
CA ASN A 69 -1.15 -9.29 -14.06
C ASN A 69 -0.04 -8.29 -13.76
N THR A 70 0.49 -8.27 -12.54
CA THR A 70 1.52 -7.30 -12.17
C THR A 70 2.66 -7.93 -11.39
N LYS A 71 3.88 -7.77 -11.92
CA LYS A 71 5.12 -8.24 -11.28
C LYS A 71 5.28 -7.77 -9.84
N TYR A 72 4.86 -6.54 -9.53
CA TYR A 72 4.88 -6.00 -8.17
C TYR A 72 4.05 -6.84 -7.18
N TYR A 73 2.83 -7.21 -7.57
CA TYR A 73 1.96 -8.03 -6.72
C TYR A 73 2.46 -9.46 -6.58
N LEU A 74 3.06 -10.04 -7.64
CA LEU A 74 3.71 -11.34 -7.52
C LEU A 74 4.86 -11.29 -6.52
N LYS A 75 5.78 -10.31 -6.63
CA LYS A 75 6.88 -10.14 -5.66
C LYS A 75 6.38 -10.00 -4.23
N LYS A 76 5.33 -9.19 -4.01
CA LYS A 76 4.72 -9.04 -2.69
C LYS A 76 4.10 -10.35 -2.20
N HIS A 77 3.45 -11.10 -3.08
CA HIS A 77 2.88 -12.40 -2.76
C HIS A 77 3.97 -13.41 -2.35
N LEU A 78 5.10 -13.46 -3.07
CA LEU A 78 6.21 -14.37 -2.76
C LEU A 78 6.77 -14.16 -1.33
N LEU A 79 6.63 -12.96 -0.76
CA LEU A 79 6.98 -12.72 0.64
C LEU A 79 6.17 -13.57 1.61
N LYS A 80 4.98 -14.08 1.24
CA LYS A 80 4.20 -14.99 2.09
C LYS A 80 4.82 -16.39 2.20
N HIS A 81 5.54 -16.82 1.16
CA HIS A 81 6.23 -18.11 1.14
C HIS A 81 7.60 -18.06 1.85
N LYS A 82 8.09 -16.86 2.19
CA LYS A 82 9.32 -16.71 2.95
C LYS A 82 9.08 -17.13 4.40
N ILE A 83 9.82 -18.14 4.86
CA ILE A 83 9.79 -18.61 6.26
C ILE A 83 10.36 -17.53 7.19
N SER A 84 11.42 -16.82 6.76
CA SER A 84 12.09 -15.83 7.61
C SER A 84 11.29 -14.53 7.71
N LYS A 85 10.93 -14.15 8.94
CA LYS A 85 10.29 -12.87 9.27
C LYS A 85 11.32 -11.78 9.53
N ASP A 86 11.59 -11.01 8.49
CA ASP A 86 12.62 -9.96 8.48
C ASP A 86 12.24 -8.73 9.32
N PHE A 87 10.96 -8.50 9.55
CA PHE A 87 10.47 -7.34 10.31
C PHE A 87 9.86 -7.80 11.63
N LYS A 88 10.60 -7.61 12.72
CA LYS A 88 10.19 -7.96 14.08
C LYS A 88 9.75 -6.72 14.86
N CYS A 89 8.74 -6.90 15.72
CA CYS A 89 8.42 -5.92 16.74
C CYS A 89 9.49 -5.96 17.83
N ALA A 90 9.86 -4.81 18.37
CA ALA A 90 10.82 -4.71 19.47
C ALA A 90 10.17 -4.94 20.84
N THR A 91 8.84 -4.88 20.92
CA THR A 91 8.09 -4.88 22.18
C THR A 91 7.22 -6.12 22.38
N CYS A 92 7.17 -7.04 21.41
CA CYS A 92 6.49 -8.34 21.52
C CYS A 92 7.00 -9.30 20.43
N ASP A 93 6.52 -10.54 20.45
CA ASP A 93 6.96 -11.60 19.53
C ASP A 93 6.39 -11.48 18.10
N TYR A 94 5.63 -10.42 17.82
CA TYR A 94 5.08 -10.22 16.48
C TYR A 94 6.18 -10.00 15.44
N ALA A 95 6.14 -10.77 14.36
CA ALA A 95 7.05 -10.62 13.24
C ALA A 95 6.34 -10.86 11.90
N THR A 96 6.84 -10.22 10.83
CA THR A 96 6.24 -10.24 9.49
C THR A 96 7.29 -10.08 8.38
N ASN A 97 6.93 -10.45 7.16
CA ASN A 97 7.76 -10.32 5.96
C ASN A 97 7.55 -8.97 5.24
N THR A 98 6.71 -8.08 5.79
CA THR A 98 6.39 -6.80 5.14
C THR A 98 6.35 -5.64 6.14
N LYS A 99 7.14 -4.59 5.86
CA LYS A 99 7.18 -3.34 6.64
C LYS A 99 5.81 -2.70 6.89
N TYR A 100 4.89 -2.79 5.92
CA TYR A 100 3.53 -2.27 6.06
C TYR A 100 2.78 -2.91 7.23
N TYR A 101 2.83 -4.24 7.36
CA TYR A 101 2.15 -4.96 8.44
C TYR A 101 2.81 -4.68 9.79
N LEU A 102 4.13 -4.55 9.84
CA LEU A 102 4.82 -4.14 11.07
C LEU A 102 4.35 -2.74 11.50
N LYS A 103 4.32 -1.75 10.60
CA LYS A 103 3.81 -0.41 10.92
C LYS A 103 2.38 -0.43 11.44
N LYS A 104 1.49 -1.19 10.78
CA LYS A 104 0.10 -1.34 11.22
C LYS A 104 0.02 -2.00 12.61
N HIS A 105 0.86 -2.99 12.87
CA HIS A 105 0.96 -3.63 14.18
C HIS A 105 1.45 -2.65 15.27
N LEU A 106 2.49 -1.84 15.00
CA LEU A 106 3.01 -0.85 15.94
C LEU A 106 1.97 0.21 16.33
N LEU A 107 0.99 0.51 15.47
CA LEU A 107 -0.13 1.40 15.83
C LEU A 107 -0.98 0.82 16.96
N LYS A 108 -1.11 -0.52 17.06
CA LYS A 108 -1.83 -1.15 18.18
C LYS A 108 -1.14 -0.88 19.51
N HIS A 109 0.19 -0.94 19.55
CA HIS A 109 0.95 -0.60 20.76
C HIS A 109 0.82 0.86 21.16
N LYS A 110 0.73 1.77 20.18
CA LYS A 110 0.48 3.19 20.46
C LYS A 110 -0.92 3.39 21.07
N ILE A 111 -1.94 2.80 20.46
CA ILE A 111 -3.32 2.88 20.97
C ILE A 111 -3.43 2.24 22.37
N SER A 112 -2.83 1.08 22.59
CA SER A 112 -2.84 0.43 23.93
C SER A 112 -2.08 1.24 24.99
N LYS A 113 -1.10 2.06 24.58
CA LYS A 113 -0.36 2.94 25.48
C LYS A 113 -1.15 4.21 25.82
N ASP A 114 -1.92 4.73 24.87
CA ASP A 114 -2.71 5.95 25.01
C ASP A 114 -4.08 5.69 25.69
N PHE A 115 -4.57 4.44 25.70
CA PHE A 115 -5.82 4.03 26.37
C PHE A 115 -5.58 3.14 27.62
N LYS A 116 -4.61 3.50 28.47
CA LYS A 116 -4.57 2.91 29.83
C LYS A 116 -5.62 3.59 30.70
N CYS A 117 -6.75 2.91 30.93
CA CYS A 117 -7.75 3.30 31.90
C CYS A 117 -7.10 3.36 33.31
N ALA A 118 -7.18 4.49 33.99
CA ALA A 118 -6.61 4.67 35.33
C ALA A 118 -7.42 3.97 36.44
N THR A 119 -8.54 3.31 36.11
CA THR A 119 -9.50 2.78 37.11
C THR A 119 -9.97 1.35 36.84
N CYS A 120 -9.41 0.60 35.88
CA CYS A 120 -9.82 -0.79 35.64
C CYS A 120 -8.64 -1.73 35.32
N ASP A 121 -8.49 -2.79 36.12
CA ASP A 121 -7.56 -3.92 35.93
C ASP A 121 -8.02 -4.93 34.86
N TYR A 122 -8.57 -4.46 33.73
CA TYR A 122 -8.93 -5.35 32.63
C TYR A 122 -8.02 -5.11 31.43
N GLY A 123 -6.86 -5.78 31.45
CA GLY A 123 -5.98 -5.89 30.31
C GLY A 123 -6.52 -6.94 29.32
N THR A 124 -6.97 -6.51 28.15
CA THR A 124 -7.20 -7.44 27.04
C THR A 124 -5.84 -7.92 26.52
N ASN A 125 -5.49 -9.16 26.84
CA ASN A 125 -4.43 -9.87 26.14
C ASN A 125 -4.84 -10.05 24.68
N ALA A 126 -3.99 -9.61 23.77
CA ALA A 126 -4.06 -9.93 22.34
C ALA A 126 -2.81 -10.72 21.95
#